data_AF-A0A931A963-F1
#
_entry.id   AF-A0A931A963-F1
#
_cell.length_a   1.000
_cell.length_b   1.000
_cell.length_c   1.000
_cell.angle_alpha   90.00
_cell.angle_beta   90.00
_cell.angle_gamma   90.00
#
_symmetry.space_group_name_H-M   'P 1'
#
loop_
_entity.id
_entity.type
_entity.pdbx_description
1 polymer ?
#
loop_
_entity_poly.entity_id
_entity_poly.type
_entity_poly.pdbx_seq_one_letter_code
_entity_poly.pdbx_strand_id
1 'polypeptide(L)'
;MFGLGWLEIAALIVIALLVFGPEKLPQAAAQAGKTLRNLRRMANNARDDLRAGLGPEFSNFDPADLNPRNFVRKHLLDDIEDDWNDKPKELEPATTASHEPATDELGYGELPPYDSEAT
;
A
#
# COMPACT_ATOMS: atom_id res chain seq x y z
N MET A 1 4.08 -29.84 -22.98
CA MET A 1 3.51 -30.05 -21.63
C MET A 1 4.65 -30.47 -20.71
N PHE A 2 5.28 -29.52 -20.00
CA PHE A 2 6.34 -29.86 -19.04
C PHE A 2 5.69 -30.31 -17.74
N GLY A 3 5.66 -31.62 -17.50
CA GLY A 3 5.25 -32.19 -16.23
C GLY A 3 6.43 -32.16 -15.27
N LEU A 4 6.24 -31.59 -14.08
CA LEU A 4 7.17 -31.77 -12.96
C LEU A 4 6.91 -33.16 -12.38
N GLY A 5 7.59 -34.17 -12.91
CA GLY A 5 7.64 -35.49 -12.31
C GLY A 5 8.74 -35.60 -11.26
N TRP A 6 8.72 -36.70 -10.52
CA TRP A 6 9.74 -37.00 -9.52
C TRP A 6 11.14 -37.11 -10.11
N LEU A 7 11.25 -37.60 -11.36
CA LEU A 7 12.53 -37.71 -12.08
C LEU A 7 13.09 -36.33 -12.45
N GLU A 8 12.25 -35.42 -12.93
CA GLU A 8 12.65 -34.07 -13.30
C GLU A 8 13.13 -33.29 -12.08
N ILE A 9 12.45 -33.43 -10.93
CA ILE A 9 12.89 -32.84 -9.66
C ILE A 9 14.25 -33.40 -9.25
N ALA A 10 14.45 -34.72 -9.33
CA ALA A 10 15.74 -35.34 -9.01
C ALA A 10 16.87 -34.83 -9.93
N ALA A 11 16.60 -34.69 -11.24
CA ALA A 11 17.55 -34.15 -12.20
C ALA A 11 17.94 -32.70 -11.86
N LEU A 12 16.96 -31.85 -11.50
CA LEU A 12 17.23 -30.47 -11.08
C LEU A 12 18.07 -30.40 -9.80
N ILE A 13 17.82 -31.29 -8.83
CA ILE A 13 18.61 -31.36 -7.61
C ILE A 13 20.06 -31.75 -7.95
N VAL A 14 20.28 -32.76 -8.79
CA VAL A 14 21.64 -33.15 -9.21
C VAL A 14 22.36 -32.00 -9.90
N ILE A 15 21.68 -31.30 -10.82
CA ILE A 15 22.25 -30.14 -11.52
C ILE A 15 22.61 -29.04 -10.51
N ALA A 16 21.71 -28.72 -9.58
CA ALA A 16 21.95 -27.70 -8.57
C ALA A 16 23.12 -28.07 -7.65
N LEU A 17 23.23 -29.34 -7.24
CA LEU A 17 24.35 -29.84 -6.45
C LEU A 17 25.68 -29.79 -7.22
N LEU A 18 25.66 -29.98 -8.54
CA LEU A 18 26.87 -29.93 -9.37
C LEU A 18 27.35 -28.49 -9.62
N VAL A 19 26.42 -27.56 -9.82
CA VAL A 19 26.73 -26.13 -10.04
C VAL A 19 27.17 -25.45 -8.75
N PHE A 20 26.41 -25.61 -7.66
CA PHE A 20 26.67 -24.92 -6.41
C PHE A 20 27.57 -25.73 -5.46
N GLY A 21 27.52 -27.05 -5.52
CA GLY A 21 28.18 -27.95 -4.58
C GLY A 21 27.24 -28.44 -3.46
N PRO A 22 27.36 -29.72 -3.02
CA PRO A 22 26.48 -30.30 -2.00
C PRO A 22 26.63 -29.65 -0.62
N GLU A 23 27.78 -29.06 -0.31
CA GLU A 23 28.01 -28.37 0.97
C GLU A 23 27.51 -26.91 0.97
N LYS A 24 27.55 -26.24 -0.20
CA LYS A 24 27.22 -24.82 -0.32
C LYS A 24 25.71 -24.58 -0.31
N LEU A 25 24.94 -25.45 -0.96
CA LEU A 25 23.48 -25.37 -1.03
C LEU A 25 22.79 -25.28 0.35
N PRO A 26 23.02 -26.20 1.30
CA PRO A 26 22.40 -26.13 2.61
C PRO A 26 22.86 -24.90 3.41
N GLN A 27 24.12 -24.49 3.25
CA GLN A 27 24.64 -23.29 3.90
C GLN A 27 23.94 -22.01 3.38
N ALA A 28 23.77 -21.90 2.06
CA ALA A 28 23.07 -20.80 1.42
C ALA A 28 21.58 -20.76 1.80
N ALA A 29 20.90 -21.92 1.80
CA ALA A 29 19.51 -22.02 2.23
C ALA A 29 19.34 -21.63 3.71
N ALA A 30 20.24 -22.06 4.59
CA ALA A 30 20.22 -21.69 6.00
C ALA A 30 20.43 -20.18 6.20
N GLN A 31 21.33 -19.57 5.43
CA GLN A 31 21.55 -18.12 5.47
C GLN A 31 20.32 -17.35 4.97
N ALA A 32 19.76 -17.73 3.82
CA ALA A 32 18.55 -17.14 3.28
C ALA A 32 17.37 -17.25 4.27
N GLY A 33 17.20 -18.43 4.91
CA GLY A 33 16.18 -18.65 5.92
C GLY A 33 16.34 -17.76 7.16
N LYS A 34 17.58 -17.59 7.65
CA LYS A 34 17.88 -16.66 8.75
C LYS A 34 17.55 -15.22 8.38
N THR A 35 17.95 -14.79 7.18
CA THR A 35 17.64 -13.45 6.66
C THR A 35 16.14 -13.23 6.56
N LEU A 36 15.39 -14.18 5.98
CA LEU A 36 13.94 -14.11 5.87
C LEU A 36 13.26 -14.06 7.23
N ARG A 37 13.76 -14.83 8.22
CA ARG A 37 13.24 -14.79 9.58
C ARG A 37 13.46 -13.43 10.23
N ASN A 38 14.62 -12.83 10.03
CA ASN A 38 14.95 -11.51 10.55
C ASN A 38 14.10 -10.42 9.90
N LEU A 39 13.92 -10.48 8.58
CA LEU A 39 13.00 -9.60 7.84
C LEU A 39 11.57 -9.71 8.38
N ARG A 40 11.06 -10.94 8.59
CA ARG A 40 9.72 -11.16 9.16
C ARG A 40 9.59 -10.60 10.57
N ARG A 41 10.63 -10.74 11.41
CA ARG A 41 10.65 -10.15 12.77
C ARG A 41 10.63 -8.62 12.71
N MET A 42 11.45 -8.02 11.84
CA MET A 42 11.48 -6.58 11.63
C MET A 42 10.11 -6.04 11.19
N ALA A 43 9.49 -6.70 10.22
CA ALA A 43 8.16 -6.32 9.71
C ALA A 43 7.08 -6.41 10.79
N ASN A 44 7.12 -7.45 11.63
CA ASN A 44 6.18 -7.59 12.74
C ASN A 44 6.40 -6.51 13.80
N ASN A 45 7.64 -6.26 14.22
CA ASN A 45 7.96 -5.24 15.22
C ASN A 45 7.53 -3.85 14.74
N ALA A 46 7.86 -3.49 13.50
CA ALA A 46 7.41 -2.23 12.91
C ALA A 46 5.89 -2.13 12.91
N ARG A 47 5.18 -3.21 12.53
CA ARG A 47 3.72 -3.24 12.58
C ARG A 47 3.18 -3.02 14.00
N ASP A 48 3.83 -3.61 15.00
CA ASP A 48 3.44 -3.46 16.40
C ASP A 48 3.71 -2.03 16.92
N ASP A 49 4.83 -1.41 16.53
CA ASP A 49 5.17 -0.03 16.87
C ASP A 49 4.18 0.97 16.23
N LEU A 50 3.79 0.74 14.97
CA LEU A 50 2.81 1.55 14.24
C LEU A 50 1.42 1.46 14.90
N ARG A 51 1.03 0.25 15.35
CA ARG A 51 -0.22 0.03 16.09
C ARG A 51 -0.22 0.70 17.46
N ALA A 52 0.92 0.67 18.15
CA ALA A 52 1.07 1.31 19.46
C ALA A 52 1.03 2.84 19.37
N GLY A 53 1.61 3.42 18.31
CA GLY A 53 1.70 4.88 18.12
C GLY A 53 0.46 5.54 17.52
N LEU A 54 -0.30 4.84 16.68
CA LEU A 54 -1.42 5.43 15.92
C LEU A 54 -2.81 5.10 16.48
N GLY A 55 -2.89 4.36 17.58
CA GLY A 55 -4.16 4.01 18.23
C GLY A 55 -4.97 2.94 17.49
N PRO A 56 -6.11 2.48 18.09
CA PRO A 56 -6.90 1.34 17.62
C PRO A 56 -7.36 1.44 16.16
N GLU A 57 -7.44 2.66 15.62
CA GLU A 57 -7.90 2.99 14.26
C GLU A 57 -7.07 2.32 13.14
N PHE A 58 -5.80 2.00 13.37
CA PHE A 58 -4.92 1.32 12.39
C PHE A 58 -4.73 -0.19 12.65
N SER A 59 -5.38 -0.73 13.68
CA SER A 59 -5.32 -2.15 14.02
C SER A 59 -5.79 -3.06 12.89
N ASN A 60 -6.64 -2.51 12.00
CA ASN A 60 -7.25 -3.18 10.86
C ASN A 60 -6.44 -3.11 9.56
N PHE A 61 -5.20 -2.58 9.56
CA PHE A 61 -4.29 -2.75 8.43
C PHE A 61 -3.86 -4.23 8.34
N ASP A 62 -4.54 -4.96 7.45
CA ASP A 62 -4.25 -6.34 7.09
C ASP A 62 -3.11 -6.36 6.06
N PRO A 63 -1.97 -7.03 6.31
CA PRO A 63 -0.90 -7.17 5.32
C PRO A 63 -1.33 -7.83 3.99
N ALA A 64 -2.50 -8.45 3.91
CA ALA A 64 -3.12 -8.90 2.64
C ALA A 64 -3.61 -7.74 1.75
N ASP A 65 -3.76 -6.53 2.31
CA ASP A 65 -4.19 -5.32 1.60
C ASP A 65 -3.06 -4.56 0.91
N LEU A 66 -1.81 -5.04 1.07
CA LEU A 66 -0.65 -4.57 0.30
C LEU A 66 -0.71 -4.97 -1.19
N ASN A 67 -1.84 -5.51 -1.64
CA ASN A 67 -2.15 -5.72 -3.04
C ASN A 67 -2.88 -4.46 -3.55
N PRO A 68 -2.30 -3.67 -4.46
CA PRO A 68 -2.83 -2.35 -4.82
C PRO A 68 -4.27 -2.39 -5.34
N ARG A 69 -4.70 -3.54 -5.90
CA ARG A 69 -6.08 -3.76 -6.33
C ARG A 69 -7.08 -3.85 -5.17
N ASN A 70 -6.68 -4.39 -4.02
CA ASN A 70 -7.57 -4.50 -2.86
C ASN A 70 -7.63 -3.18 -2.08
N PHE A 71 -6.48 -2.49 -1.96
CA PHE A 71 -6.41 -1.16 -1.35
C PHE A 71 -7.23 -0.12 -2.10
N VAL A 72 -7.07 -0.04 -3.44
CA VAL A 72 -7.91 0.83 -4.29
C VAL A 72 -9.36 0.41 -4.23
N ARG A 73 -9.66 -0.89 -4.18
CA ARG A 73 -11.04 -1.35 -4.10
C ARG A 73 -11.71 -0.95 -2.79
N LYS A 74 -11.04 -1.02 -1.64
CA LYS A 74 -11.63 -0.54 -0.38
C LYS A 74 -11.73 0.98 -0.37
N HIS A 75 -10.65 1.70 -0.69
CA HIS A 75 -10.69 3.17 -0.64
C HIS A 75 -11.51 3.85 -1.75
N LEU A 76 -11.74 3.22 -2.92
CA LEU A 76 -12.70 3.74 -3.91
C LEU A 76 -14.12 3.17 -3.68
N LEU A 77 -14.30 1.90 -3.30
CA LEU A 77 -15.65 1.36 -3.14
C LEU A 77 -16.30 1.80 -1.84
N ASP A 78 -15.57 2.04 -0.74
CA ASP A 78 -16.17 2.59 0.48
C ASP A 78 -16.73 4.00 0.19
N ASP A 79 -15.98 4.85 -0.52
CA ASP A 79 -16.45 6.17 -1.00
C ASP A 79 -17.67 6.06 -1.94
N ILE A 80 -17.66 5.06 -2.84
CA ILE A 80 -18.76 4.86 -3.81
C ILE A 80 -19.98 4.22 -3.14
N GLU A 81 -19.82 3.29 -2.20
CA GLU A 81 -20.91 2.65 -1.47
C GLU A 81 -21.57 3.61 -0.49
N ASP A 82 -20.83 4.53 0.13
CA ASP A 82 -21.43 5.65 0.89
C ASP A 82 -22.27 6.56 -0.03
N ASP A 83 -21.81 6.80 -1.27
CA ASP A 83 -22.56 7.58 -2.29
C ASP A 83 -23.75 6.79 -2.89
N TRP A 84 -23.71 5.45 -2.86
CA TRP A 84 -24.74 4.57 -3.42
C TRP A 84 -25.82 4.15 -2.41
N ASN A 85 -25.47 4.11 -1.13
CA ASN A 85 -26.34 3.64 -0.05
C ASN A 85 -27.01 4.78 0.72
N ASP A 86 -26.58 6.04 0.50
CA ASP A 86 -27.37 7.20 0.87
C ASP A 86 -28.52 7.38 -0.14
N LYS A 87 -29.72 7.62 0.38
CA LYS A 87 -30.90 7.91 -0.45
C LYS A 87 -30.56 9.11 -1.33
N PRO A 88 -31.19 9.28 -2.52
CA PRO A 88 -30.99 10.48 -3.30
C PRO A 88 -31.21 11.68 -2.39
N LYS A 89 -30.14 12.42 -2.08
CA LYS A 89 -30.25 13.71 -1.40
C LYS A 89 -31.18 14.51 -2.27
N GLU A 90 -32.40 14.73 -1.75
CA GLU A 90 -33.32 15.70 -2.32
C GLU A 90 -32.50 16.97 -2.43
N LEU A 91 -32.25 17.37 -3.68
CA LEU A 91 -31.51 18.57 -3.99
C LEU A 91 -32.30 19.71 -3.36
N GLU A 92 -31.88 20.15 -2.18
CA GLU A 92 -32.40 21.38 -1.61
C GLU A 92 -32.24 22.44 -2.72
N PRO A 93 -33.31 23.20 -3.04
CA PRO A 93 -33.18 24.26 -4.01
C PRO A 93 -32.04 25.12 -3.51
N ALA A 94 -30.99 25.22 -4.33
CA ALA A 94 -29.88 26.11 -4.10
C ALA A 94 -30.48 27.50 -3.81
N THR A 95 -30.60 27.84 -2.53
CA THR A 95 -30.64 29.24 -2.15
C THR A 95 -29.29 29.74 -2.61
N THR A 96 -29.35 30.66 -3.57
CA THR A 96 -28.22 31.27 -4.25
C THR A 96 -27.25 31.84 -3.23
N ALA A 97 -26.35 31.01 -2.72
CA ALA A 97 -25.03 31.44 -2.31
C ALA A 97 -24.19 31.32 -3.58
N SER A 98 -24.07 32.46 -4.27
CA SER A 98 -23.08 32.68 -5.31
C SER A 98 -21.69 32.29 -4.78
N HIS A 99 -21.30 31.05 -5.01
CA HIS A 99 -19.92 30.62 -5.00
C HIS A 99 -19.42 30.78 -6.44
N GLU A 100 -19.08 32.02 -6.78
CA GLU A 100 -18.21 32.29 -7.91
C GLU A 100 -16.92 31.50 -7.69
N PRO A 101 -16.38 30.80 -8.71
CA PRO A 101 -14.99 30.43 -8.65
C PRO A 101 -14.22 31.75 -8.61
N ALA A 102 -13.63 32.09 -7.47
CA ALA A 102 -12.69 33.19 -7.38
C ALA A 102 -11.44 32.82 -8.19
N THR A 103 -11.54 32.84 -9.50
CA THR A 103 -10.44 33.22 -10.36
C THR A 103 -10.32 34.73 -10.23
N ASP A 104 -9.84 35.19 -9.07
CA ASP A 104 -9.21 36.49 -8.97
C ASP A 104 -7.87 36.37 -9.72
N GLU A 105 -7.95 36.35 -11.05
CA GLU A 105 -6.82 36.78 -11.86
C GLU A 105 -6.58 38.23 -11.46
N LEU A 106 -5.50 38.46 -10.73
CA LEU A 106 -5.05 39.81 -10.33
C LEU A 106 -5.13 40.72 -11.55
N GLY A 107 -5.80 41.87 -11.41
CA GLY A 107 -5.86 42.86 -12.49
C GLY A 107 -4.44 43.26 -12.92
N TYR A 108 -4.26 43.65 -14.19
CA TYR A 108 -2.96 44.08 -14.69
C TYR A 108 -2.39 45.23 -13.83
N GLY A 109 -1.37 44.93 -13.02
CA GLY A 109 -0.74 45.88 -12.09
C GLY A 109 -1.17 45.77 -10.62
N GLU A 110 -1.98 44.78 -10.25
CA GLU A 110 -2.36 44.53 -8.86
C GLU A 110 -1.33 43.62 -8.17
N LEU A 111 -0.84 44.04 -7.01
CA LEU A 111 0.15 43.28 -6.25
C LEU A 111 -0.58 42.22 -5.40
N PRO A 112 -0.12 40.95 -5.42
CA PRO A 112 -0.72 39.92 -4.59
C PRO A 112 -0.55 40.27 -3.10
N PRO A 113 -1.51 39.86 -2.26
CA PRO A 113 -1.41 40.07 -0.81
C PRO A 113 -0.15 39.37 -0.27
N TYR A 114 0.65 40.11 0.51
CA TYR A 114 1.85 39.58 1.15
C TYR A 114 1.58 39.23 2.62
N ASP A 115 2.04 38.07 3.05
CA ASP A 115 1.99 37.61 4.43
C ASP A 115 3.25 38.05 5.19
N SER A 116 3.08 38.99 6.13
CA SER A 116 4.16 39.55 6.93
C SER A 116 4.62 38.67 8.10
N GLU A 117 3.96 37.55 8.36
CA GLU A 117 4.31 36.66 9.49
C GLU A 117 5.16 35.44 9.08
N ALA A 118 5.52 35.31 7.80
CA ALA A 118 6.44 34.28 7.34
C ALA A 118 7.89 34.59 7.77
N THR A 119 8.40 33.90 8.80
CA THR A 119 9.81 33.88 9.23
C THR A 119 10.32 32.45 9.32
#